data_AF-A0AAU6XFA7-F1
#
_entry.id   AF-A0AAU6XFA7-F1
#
_cell.length_a   1.000
_cell.length_b   1.000
_cell.length_c   1.000
_cell.angle_alpha   90.00
_cell.angle_beta   90.00
_cell.angle_gamma   90.00
#
_symmetry.space_group_name_H-M   'P 1'
#
loop_
_entity.id
_entity.type
_entity.pdbx_description
1 polymer ?
#
loop_
_entity_poly.entity_id
_entity_poly.type
_entity_poly.pdbx_seq_one_letter_code
_entity_poly.pdbx_strand_id
1 'polypeptide(L)'
;MSGAAQVQGGVGGRRARHPLLVAAATGCYVLAAIAGMFYLVTSVGMVVQILLWAVHGVLLTALIRKLGARESSSGAALFIVLASAMCVYVASVARDDLTLLQRGKQITATVVEEWRDPAQGRKARDYNYELEHQDGTRVPGHALKSTSDSFDVGQTITVIEDPDGELRPQTPGQADATGDALGAGALALAALGSVGWMTWRGSDAAKRRDDGKPSAGVRKAYKVVSRNRTTVQEQEQKLREALRTYPADRRGYIKVPPEHYPDISQQRAARIAWEMGLRAEAVGNRGSWRFGETVVEEVPHE
;
A
#
# COMPACT_ATOMS: atom_id res chain seq x y z
N MET A 1 -8.55 1.10 -60.92
CA MET A 1 -9.53 0.77 -59.86
C MET A 1 -8.77 0.11 -58.72
N SER A 2 -9.04 0.59 -57.50
CA SER A 2 -8.68 0.13 -56.13
C SER A 2 -7.76 -1.08 -55.98
N GLY A 3 -6.71 -1.07 -55.16
CA GLY A 3 -6.56 -0.41 -53.85
C GLY A 3 -6.73 -1.46 -52.75
N ALA A 4 -5.63 -1.92 -52.16
CA ALA A 4 -5.63 -2.67 -50.89
C ALA A 4 -4.26 -2.56 -50.20
N ALA A 5 -3.98 -1.37 -49.64
CA ALA A 5 -2.94 -1.22 -48.64
C ALA A 5 -3.42 -1.88 -47.34
N GLN A 6 -2.69 -2.90 -46.92
CA GLN A 6 -2.86 -3.60 -45.65
C GLN A 6 -2.47 -2.64 -44.50
N VAL A 7 -3.47 -2.04 -43.83
CA VAL A 7 -3.25 -1.35 -42.56
C VAL A 7 -3.35 -2.39 -41.45
N GLN A 8 -2.20 -2.91 -41.01
CA GLN A 8 -2.09 -3.58 -39.71
C GLN A 8 -2.21 -2.52 -38.60
N GLY A 9 -3.43 -2.26 -38.14
CA GLY A 9 -3.70 -1.47 -36.95
C GLY A 9 -3.47 -2.28 -35.69
N GLY A 10 -2.36 -2.04 -35.00
CA GLY A 10 -2.05 -2.60 -33.69
C GLY A 10 -3.09 -2.21 -32.64
N VAL A 11 -3.89 -3.19 -32.19
CA VAL A 11 -4.79 -3.07 -31.05
C VAL A 11 -4.18 -3.82 -29.87
N GLY A 12 -3.14 -3.25 -29.27
CA GLY A 12 -2.43 -3.86 -28.15
C GLY A 12 -1.62 -2.84 -27.37
N GLY A 13 -2.27 -1.94 -26.64
CA GLY A 13 -1.51 -0.97 -25.82
C GLY A 13 -2.29 -0.07 -24.87
N ARG A 14 -3.61 0.05 -25.00
CA ARG A 14 -4.38 1.03 -24.20
C ARG A 14 -4.64 0.63 -22.75
N ARG A 15 -4.65 -0.66 -22.39
CA ARG A 15 -4.95 -1.09 -20.99
C ARG A 15 -3.76 -1.03 -20.03
N ALA A 16 -2.53 -1.22 -20.52
CA ALA A 16 -1.33 -1.22 -19.67
C ALA A 16 -0.90 0.19 -19.19
N ARG A 17 -1.32 1.26 -19.87
CA ARG A 17 -0.91 2.64 -19.56
C ARG A 17 -1.61 3.24 -18.34
N HIS A 18 -2.83 2.82 -18.05
CA HIS A 18 -3.64 3.38 -16.96
C HIS A 18 -3.02 3.18 -15.55
N PRO A 19 -2.52 2.00 -15.15
CA PRO A 19 -1.93 1.81 -13.83
C PRO A 19 -0.62 2.58 -13.64
N LEU A 20 0.21 2.71 -14.68
CA LEU A 20 1.45 3.48 -14.64
C LEU A 20 1.19 4.99 -14.44
N LEU A 21 0.18 5.54 -15.13
CA LEU A 21 -0.21 6.94 -14.94
C LEU A 21 -0.75 7.20 -13.52
N VAL A 22 -1.56 6.27 -12.98
CA VAL A 22 -2.06 6.39 -11.60
C VAL A 22 -0.90 6.28 -10.60
N ALA A 23 0.07 5.40 -10.83
CA ALA A 23 1.24 5.25 -9.98
C ALA A 23 2.10 6.52 -9.98
N ALA A 24 2.39 7.08 -11.17
CA ALA A 24 3.12 8.34 -11.31
C ALA A 24 2.38 9.49 -10.61
N ALA A 25 1.07 9.64 -10.85
CA ALA A 25 0.27 10.65 -10.18
C ALA A 25 0.25 10.48 -8.65
N THR A 26 0.20 9.23 -8.16
CA THR A 26 0.26 8.93 -6.73
C THR A 26 1.63 9.27 -6.14
N GLY A 27 2.72 8.96 -6.85
CA GLY A 27 4.07 9.33 -6.45
C GLY A 27 4.27 10.86 -6.39
N CYS A 28 3.82 11.59 -7.42
CA CYS A 28 3.82 13.05 -7.42
C CYS A 28 3.00 13.63 -6.27
N TYR A 29 1.84 13.04 -5.97
CA TYR A 29 1.02 13.42 -4.83
C TYR A 29 1.75 13.20 -3.49
N VAL A 30 2.44 12.08 -3.30
CA VAL A 30 3.23 11.82 -2.09
C VAL A 30 4.31 12.88 -1.91
N LEU A 31 5.06 13.20 -2.97
CA LEU A 31 6.09 14.25 -2.91
C LEU A 31 5.50 15.63 -2.61
N ALA A 32 4.37 15.98 -3.25
CA ALA A 32 3.67 17.23 -2.99
C ALA A 32 3.18 17.32 -1.54
N ALA A 33 2.69 16.21 -0.99
CA ALA A 33 2.26 16.14 0.41
C ALA A 33 3.44 16.29 1.37
N ILE A 34 4.57 15.61 1.13
CA ILE A 34 5.79 15.76 1.95
C ILE A 34 6.25 17.23 1.94
N ALA A 35 6.39 17.83 0.75
CA ALA A 35 6.83 19.21 0.60
C ALA A 35 5.85 20.21 1.26
N GLY A 36 4.54 20.01 1.06
CA GLY A 36 3.52 20.86 1.68
C GLY A 36 3.50 20.74 3.20
N MET A 37 3.58 19.53 3.74
CA MET A 37 3.64 19.28 5.19
C MET A 37 4.89 19.86 5.83
N PHE A 38 6.03 19.77 5.13
CA PHE A 38 7.28 20.36 5.56
C PHE A 38 7.20 21.89 5.67
N TYR A 39 6.55 22.56 4.71
CA TYR A 39 6.33 24.00 4.78
C TYR A 39 5.37 24.39 5.92
N LEU A 40 4.32 23.58 6.14
CA LEU A 40 3.29 23.87 7.14
C LEU A 40 3.73 23.57 8.58
N VAL A 41 4.77 22.75 8.80
CA VAL A 41 5.12 22.23 10.14
C VAL A 41 5.37 23.32 11.18
N THR A 42 5.87 24.49 10.77
CA THR A 42 6.11 25.64 11.65
C THR A 42 4.97 26.66 11.64
N SER A 43 4.00 26.52 10.74
CA SER A 43 2.96 27.54 10.48
C SER A 43 1.58 27.15 11.01
N VAL A 44 1.32 25.86 11.23
CA VAL A 44 0.01 25.36 11.68
C VAL A 44 0.11 24.66 13.02
N GLY A 45 -0.95 24.78 13.82
CA GLY A 45 -1.03 24.10 15.11
C GLY A 45 -1.07 22.57 14.95
N MET A 46 -0.63 21.86 16.00
CA MET A 46 -0.53 20.40 16.03
C MET A 46 -1.84 19.69 15.64
N VAL A 47 -2.99 20.21 16.05
CA VAL A 47 -4.32 19.64 15.71
C VAL A 47 -4.55 19.64 14.20
N VAL A 48 -4.22 20.74 13.53
CA VAL A 48 -4.37 20.86 12.07
C VAL A 48 -3.42 19.90 11.37
N GLN A 49 -2.17 19.79 11.85
CA GLN A 49 -1.19 18.85 11.30
C GLN A 49 -1.67 17.40 11.38
N ILE A 50 -2.25 16.98 12.51
CA ILE A 50 -2.82 15.63 12.69
C ILE A 50 -3.96 15.39 11.68
N LEU A 51 -4.86 16.36 11.51
CA LEU A 51 -5.96 16.25 10.55
C LEU A 51 -5.45 16.14 9.11
N LEU A 52 -4.44 16.91 8.73
CA LEU A 52 -3.84 16.83 7.41
C LEU A 52 -3.22 15.45 7.15
N TRP A 53 -2.53 14.85 8.14
CA TRP A 53 -1.97 13.50 8.02
C TRP A 53 -3.06 12.44 7.88
N ALA A 54 -4.17 12.58 8.62
CA ALA A 54 -5.32 11.70 8.50
C ALA A 54 -5.94 11.78 7.09
N VAL A 55 -6.16 12.99 6.57
CA VAL A 55 -6.64 13.22 5.19
C VAL A 55 -5.67 12.61 4.17
N HIS A 56 -4.37 12.81 4.35
CA HIS A 56 -3.34 12.23 3.49
C HIS A 56 -3.43 10.69 3.45
N GLY A 57 -3.58 10.03 4.60
CA GLY A 57 -3.75 8.58 4.71
C GLY A 57 -5.02 8.05 4.05
N VAL A 58 -6.15 8.75 4.22
CA VAL A 58 -7.43 8.39 3.56
C VAL A 58 -7.30 8.47 2.04
N LEU A 59 -6.71 9.56 1.53
CA LEU A 59 -6.47 9.75 0.09
C LEU A 59 -5.54 8.67 -0.48
N LEU A 60 -4.44 8.35 0.22
CA LEU A 60 -3.54 7.26 -0.18
C LEU A 60 -4.25 5.92 -0.23
N THR A 61 -5.08 5.62 0.77
CA THR A 61 -5.85 4.37 0.78
C THR A 61 -6.76 4.27 -0.45
N ALA A 62 -7.43 5.37 -0.83
CA ALA A 62 -8.25 5.42 -2.04
C ALA A 62 -7.43 5.27 -3.33
N LEU A 63 -6.28 5.93 -3.44
CA LEU A 63 -5.38 5.85 -4.60
C LEU A 63 -4.78 4.45 -4.76
N ILE A 64 -4.29 3.84 -3.68
CA ILE A 64 -3.71 2.49 -3.70
C ILE A 64 -4.77 1.44 -4.03
N ARG A 65 -6.02 1.61 -3.57
CA ARG A 65 -7.14 0.74 -3.98
C ARG A 65 -7.40 0.80 -5.48
N LYS A 66 -7.23 1.96 -6.12
CA LYS A 66 -7.34 2.10 -7.60
C LYS A 66 -6.22 1.37 -8.34
N LEU A 67 -5.07 1.15 -7.71
CA LEU A 67 -3.97 0.34 -8.26
C LEU A 67 -4.24 -1.18 -8.21
N GLY A 68 -5.33 -1.63 -7.60
CA GLY A 68 -5.78 -3.03 -7.63
C GLY A 68 -5.39 -3.88 -6.42
N ALA A 69 -4.57 -3.35 -5.50
CA ALA A 69 -4.11 -4.05 -4.30
C ALA A 69 -5.06 -3.87 -3.09
N ARG A 70 -6.30 -4.38 -3.18
CA ARG A 70 -7.34 -4.14 -2.16
C ARG A 70 -6.98 -4.66 -0.76
N GLU A 71 -6.46 -5.88 -0.67
CA GLU A 71 -6.23 -6.59 0.61
C GLU A 71 -5.11 -5.97 1.46
N SER A 72 -4.13 -5.30 0.84
CA SER A 72 -2.98 -4.68 1.53
C SER A 72 -2.98 -3.15 1.49
N SER A 73 -4.06 -2.54 0.97
CA SER A 73 -4.11 -1.10 0.69
C SER A 73 -3.93 -0.24 1.95
N SER A 74 -4.54 -0.60 3.06
CA SER A 74 -4.45 0.16 4.31
C SER A 74 -3.07 0.10 4.94
N GLY A 75 -2.43 -1.08 4.95
CA GLY A 75 -1.07 -1.24 5.50
C GLY A 75 -0.02 -0.47 4.70
N ALA A 76 -0.14 -0.49 3.37
CA ALA A 76 0.73 0.28 2.49
C ALA A 76 0.54 1.80 2.66
N ALA A 77 -0.71 2.25 2.75
CA ALA A 77 -1.02 3.65 3.02
C ALA A 77 -0.43 4.11 4.37
N LEU A 78 -0.60 3.30 5.43
CA LEU A 78 -0.04 3.60 6.75
C LEU A 78 1.48 3.70 6.71
N PHE A 79 2.16 2.75 6.04
CA PHE A 79 3.61 2.81 5.89
C PHE A 79 4.06 4.09 5.17
N ILE A 80 3.39 4.46 4.07
CA ILE A 80 3.70 5.69 3.33
C ILE A 80 3.49 6.93 4.21
N VAL A 81 2.41 6.99 4.99
CA VAL A 81 2.15 8.10 5.93
C VAL A 81 3.26 8.19 6.97
N LEU A 82 3.65 7.08 7.59
CA LEU A 82 4.71 7.06 8.60
C LEU A 82 6.07 7.45 8.02
N ALA A 83 6.43 6.89 6.86
CA ALA A 83 7.66 7.26 6.16
C ALA A 83 7.67 8.74 5.78
N SER A 84 6.54 9.28 5.30
CA SER A 84 6.40 10.70 4.95
C SER A 84 6.50 11.60 6.18
N ALA A 85 5.87 11.22 7.30
CA ALA A 85 5.93 11.97 8.55
C ALA A 85 7.34 11.99 9.13
N MET A 86 8.02 10.84 9.13
CA MET A 86 9.43 10.75 9.51
C MET A 86 10.32 11.56 8.56
N CYS A 87 10.05 11.53 7.25
CA CYS A 87 10.79 12.34 6.26
C CYS A 87 10.66 13.84 6.57
N VAL A 88 9.45 14.33 6.86
CA VAL A 88 9.21 15.74 7.22
C VAL A 88 9.93 16.10 8.51
N TYR A 89 9.89 15.23 9.52
CA TYR A 89 10.59 15.44 10.78
C TYR A 89 12.11 15.56 10.57
N VAL A 90 12.73 14.57 9.93
CA VAL A 90 14.18 14.57 9.69
C VAL A 90 14.60 15.75 8.80
N ALA A 91 13.80 16.08 7.77
CA ALA A 91 14.06 17.26 6.94
C ALA A 91 13.98 18.56 7.75
N SER A 92 13.11 18.65 8.76
CA SER A 92 13.02 19.84 9.60
C SER A 92 14.25 20.02 10.48
N VAL A 93 14.81 18.93 11.02
CA VAL A 93 16.09 18.96 11.75
C VAL A 93 17.21 19.39 10.80
N ALA A 94 17.33 18.76 9.63
CA ALA A 94 18.33 19.15 8.63
C ALA A 94 18.22 20.62 8.19
N ARG A 95 17.00 21.16 8.09
CA ARG A 95 16.77 22.57 7.76
C ARG A 95 17.32 23.47 8.86
N ASP A 96 17.05 23.15 10.12
CA ASP A 96 17.48 23.96 11.25
C ASP A 96 19.01 23.93 11.36
N ASP A 97 19.66 22.76 11.16
CA ASP A 97 21.12 22.64 11.13
C ASP A 97 21.74 23.39 9.94
N LEU A 98 21.16 23.30 8.74
CA LEU A 98 21.61 24.09 7.58
C LEU A 98 21.45 25.59 7.82
N THR A 99 20.36 25.99 8.46
CA THR A 99 20.12 27.40 8.79
C THR A 99 21.18 27.89 9.78
N LEU A 100 21.46 27.10 10.83
CA LEU A 100 22.51 27.39 11.79
C LEU A 100 23.90 27.46 11.13
N LEU A 101 24.23 26.57 10.19
CA LEU A 101 25.48 26.63 9.43
C LEU A 101 25.58 27.85 8.51
N GLN A 102 24.45 28.33 7.97
CA GLN A 102 24.43 29.44 7.01
C GLN A 102 24.50 30.82 7.67
N ARG A 103 23.74 31.05 8.75
CA ARG A 103 23.67 32.34 9.43
C ARG A 103 24.39 32.38 10.77
N GLY A 104 24.70 31.20 11.33
CA GLY A 104 25.28 31.09 12.65
C GLY A 104 26.74 31.57 12.68
N LYS A 105 27.16 31.97 13.87
CA LYS A 105 28.51 32.47 14.12
C LYS A 105 29.26 31.49 15.01
N GLN A 106 30.46 31.12 14.61
CA GLN A 106 31.32 30.30 15.45
C GLN A 106 31.92 31.17 16.55
N ILE A 107 31.67 30.79 17.79
CA ILE A 107 32.14 31.48 18.98
C ILE A 107 32.77 30.49 19.97
N THR A 108 33.59 31.03 20.85
CA THR A 108 34.12 30.32 22.01
C THR A 108 33.29 30.72 23.22
N ALA A 109 32.61 29.73 23.83
CA ALA A 109 31.73 29.92 24.97
C ALA A 109 32.16 29.03 26.14
N THR A 110 31.90 29.48 27.36
CA THR A 110 32.17 28.74 28.59
C THR A 110 30.88 28.13 29.10
N VAL A 111 30.92 26.85 29.47
CA VAL A 111 29.79 26.17 30.11
C VAL A 111 29.67 26.68 31.54
N VAL A 112 28.53 27.27 31.89
CA VAL A 112 28.31 27.86 33.23
C VAL A 112 27.36 27.06 34.10
N GLU A 113 26.44 26.34 33.47
CA GLU A 113 25.49 25.48 34.15
C GLU A 113 25.29 24.20 33.36
N GLU A 114 25.12 23.10 34.08
CA GLU A 114 24.73 21.81 33.54
C GLU A 114 23.52 21.31 34.32
N TRP A 115 22.51 20.82 33.61
CA TRP A 115 21.42 20.08 34.21
C TRP A 115 20.94 18.97 33.29
N ARG A 116 20.29 17.99 33.91
CA ARG A 116 19.79 16.81 33.24
C ARG A 116 18.28 16.79 33.25
N ASP A 117 17.68 16.38 32.13
CA ASP A 117 16.23 16.23 32.06
C ASP A 117 15.74 15.22 33.14
N PRO A 118 14.57 15.49 33.77
CA PRO A 118 14.02 14.60 34.79
C PRO A 118 13.77 13.20 34.21
N ALA A 119 13.93 12.18 35.06
CA ALA A 119 13.78 10.80 34.66
C ALA A 119 12.35 10.49 34.15
N GLN A 120 12.19 10.31 32.83
CA GLN A 120 10.92 9.86 32.25
C GLN A 120 10.98 8.39 31.85
N GLY A 121 10.83 7.50 32.84
CA GLY A 121 10.78 6.05 32.64
C GLY A 121 12.08 5.49 32.04
N ARG A 122 11.98 4.77 30.91
CA ARG A 122 13.12 4.14 30.22
C ARG A 122 13.80 5.03 29.17
N LYS A 123 13.37 6.28 28.99
CA LYS A 123 14.00 7.18 28.02
C LYS A 123 15.40 7.58 28.49
N ALA A 124 16.34 7.61 27.55
CA ALA A 124 17.62 8.26 27.77
C ALA A 124 17.36 9.72 28.17
N ARG A 125 18.14 10.22 29.13
CA ARG A 125 18.03 11.59 29.62
C ARG A 125 19.04 12.42 28.90
N ASP A 126 18.58 13.55 28.40
CA ASP A 126 19.45 14.50 27.75
C ASP A 126 20.12 15.42 28.78
N TYR A 127 21.32 15.84 28.44
CA TYR A 127 22.13 16.82 29.17
C TYR A 127 21.94 18.17 28.50
N ASN A 128 21.70 19.20 29.30
CA ASN A 128 21.53 20.57 28.85
C ASN A 128 22.62 21.43 29.50
N TYR A 129 23.20 22.32 28.70
CA TYR A 129 24.31 23.17 29.10
C TYR A 129 23.96 24.63 28.81
N GLU A 130 24.04 25.48 29.83
CA GLU A 130 24.00 26.93 29.65
C GLU A 130 25.39 27.44 29.32
N LEU A 131 25.46 28.31 28.32
CA LEU A 131 26.71 28.82 27.76
C LEU A 131 26.77 30.34 27.95
N GLU A 132 27.95 30.82 28.30
CA GLU A 132 28.28 32.24 28.34
C GLU A 132 29.42 32.56 27.37
N HIS A 133 29.34 33.74 26.77
CA HIS A 133 30.43 34.36 26.05
C HIS A 133 31.58 34.73 27.01
N GLN A 134 32.76 34.99 26.45
CA GLN A 134 33.92 35.45 27.22
C GLN A 134 33.71 36.79 27.94
N ASP A 135 32.76 37.59 27.48
CA ASP A 135 32.37 38.86 28.11
C ASP A 135 31.35 38.69 29.25
N GLY A 136 30.98 37.44 29.59
CA GLY A 136 30.03 37.11 30.65
C GLY A 136 28.56 37.26 30.23
N THR A 137 28.28 37.54 28.96
CA THR A 137 26.90 37.53 28.46
C THR A 137 26.45 36.12 28.11
N ARG A 138 25.16 35.82 28.27
CA ARG A 138 24.60 34.51 27.91
C ARG A 138 24.55 34.34 26.38
N VAL A 139 24.93 33.16 25.91
CA VAL A 139 24.76 32.78 24.49
C VAL A 139 23.26 32.77 24.13
N PRO A 140 22.84 33.45 23.05
CA PRO A 140 21.44 33.51 22.63
C PRO A 140 20.84 32.13 22.33
N GLY A 141 19.53 32.00 22.57
CA GLY A 141 18.76 30.80 22.30
C GLY A 141 18.59 29.87 23.50
N HIS A 142 18.14 28.65 23.23
CA HIS A 142 17.99 27.63 24.27
C HIS A 142 19.34 27.03 24.68
N ALA A 143 19.36 26.29 25.78
CA ALA A 143 20.54 25.54 26.21
C ALA A 143 21.07 24.59 25.12
N LEU A 144 22.40 24.45 25.06
CA LEU A 144 23.05 23.42 24.26
C LEU A 144 22.61 22.05 24.78
N LYS A 145 22.23 21.15 23.89
CA LYS A 145 21.70 19.83 24.25
C LYS A 145 22.63 18.72 23.78
N SER A 146 22.92 17.75 24.65
CA SER A 146 23.70 16.55 24.32
C SER A 146 23.02 15.29 24.85
N THR A 147 23.19 14.18 24.12
CA THR A 147 22.71 12.86 24.55
C THR A 147 23.63 12.18 25.55
N SER A 148 24.88 12.66 25.64
CA SER A 148 25.91 12.16 26.55
C SER A 148 26.44 13.28 27.40
N ASP A 149 26.89 12.93 28.61
CA ASP A 149 27.69 13.80 29.45
C ASP A 149 29.02 14.08 28.75
N SER A 150 29.13 15.24 28.12
CA SER A 150 30.22 15.54 27.18
C SER A 150 31.02 16.77 27.56
N PHE A 151 30.50 17.59 28.48
CA PHE A 151 31.08 18.87 28.85
C PHE A 151 30.95 19.09 30.35
N ASP A 152 31.97 19.69 30.95
CA ASP A 152 31.98 20.05 32.37
C ASP A 152 31.74 21.56 32.55
N VAL A 153 31.17 21.96 33.69
CA VAL A 153 31.06 23.37 34.07
C VAL A 153 32.46 24.00 34.19
N GLY A 154 32.63 25.19 33.62
CA GLY A 154 33.89 25.91 33.48
C GLY A 154 34.68 25.54 32.23
N GLN A 155 34.26 24.52 31.47
CA GLN A 155 34.92 24.15 30.23
C GLN A 155 34.62 25.19 29.14
N THR A 156 35.67 25.55 28.41
CA THR A 156 35.55 26.41 27.23
C THR A 156 35.38 25.55 25.98
N ILE A 157 34.30 25.75 25.25
CA ILE A 157 33.93 24.99 24.06
C ILE A 157 33.70 25.90 22.86
N THR A 158 33.84 25.35 21.66
CA THR A 158 33.51 26.06 20.42
C THR A 158 32.12 25.66 19.97
N VAL A 159 31.23 26.63 19.81
CA VAL A 159 29.85 26.43 19.37
C VAL A 159 29.52 27.36 18.22
N ILE A 160 28.53 26.97 17.44
CA ILE A 160 27.87 27.81 16.44
C ILE A 160 26.60 28.32 17.09
N GLU A 161 26.53 29.62 17.32
CA GLU A 161 25.35 30.29 17.85
C GLU A 161 24.51 30.87 16.73
N ASP A 162 23.20 30.96 16.96
CA ASP A 162 22.29 31.72 16.12
C ASP A 162 22.16 33.15 16.66
N PRO A 163 22.60 34.19 15.93
CA PRO A 163 22.51 35.57 16.40
C PRO A 163 21.08 36.03 16.73
N ASP A 164 20.09 35.45 16.06
CA ASP A 164 18.67 35.76 16.28
C ASP A 164 18.09 35.01 17.50
N GLY A 165 18.83 34.03 18.05
CA GLY A 165 18.42 33.21 19.19
C GLY A 165 17.22 32.29 18.93
N GLU A 166 16.85 32.08 17.66
CA GLU A 166 15.73 31.20 17.29
C GLU A 166 16.12 29.72 17.34
N LEU A 167 17.37 29.42 16.96
CA LEU A 167 17.92 28.08 16.94
C LEU A 167 18.80 27.82 18.18
N ARG A 168 18.90 26.56 18.55
CA ARG A 168 19.77 26.15 19.66
C ARG A 168 21.23 26.21 19.21
N PRO A 169 22.15 26.67 20.07
CA PRO A 169 23.57 26.58 19.78
C PRO A 169 23.97 25.11 19.68
N GLN A 170 24.90 24.82 18.77
CA GLN A 170 25.42 23.46 18.54
C GLN A 170 26.94 23.48 18.36
N THR A 171 27.61 22.37 18.71
CA THR A 171 29.03 22.22 18.34
C THR A 171 29.18 21.95 16.83
N PRO A 172 30.32 22.28 16.19
CA PRO A 172 30.51 22.06 14.76
C PRO A 172 30.33 20.60 14.29
N GLY A 173 30.60 19.63 15.17
CA GLY A 173 30.37 18.21 14.86
C GLY A 173 28.92 17.75 15.03
N GLN A 174 28.10 18.52 15.73
CA GLN A 174 26.66 18.25 15.90
C GLN A 174 25.84 18.89 14.79
N ALA A 175 26.23 20.08 14.32
CA ALA A 175 25.58 20.78 13.22
C ALA A 175 25.98 20.17 11.86
N ASP A 176 25.70 18.88 11.64
CA ASP A 176 25.91 18.20 10.35
C ASP A 176 24.57 17.72 9.77
N ALA A 177 24.06 18.51 8.81
CA ALA A 177 22.82 18.20 8.13
C ALA A 177 22.93 17.03 7.12
N THR A 178 24.12 16.51 6.84
CA THR A 178 24.33 15.51 5.78
C THR A 178 23.58 14.22 6.08
N GLY A 179 23.71 13.70 7.30
CA GLY A 179 23.06 12.47 7.73
C GLY A 179 21.54 12.59 7.65
N ASP A 180 21.00 13.69 8.14
CA ASP A 180 19.56 13.93 8.17
C ASP A 180 18.99 14.20 6.77
N ALA A 181 19.68 14.96 5.92
CA ALA A 181 19.26 15.18 4.53
C ALA A 181 19.21 13.85 3.74
N LEU A 182 20.21 12.98 3.90
CA LEU A 182 20.21 11.65 3.30
C LEU A 182 19.11 10.76 3.88
N GLY A 183 18.88 10.81 5.20
CA GLY A 183 17.81 10.09 5.88
C GLY A 183 16.42 10.48 5.38
N ALA A 184 16.15 11.78 5.25
CA ALA A 184 14.92 12.30 4.67
C ALA A 184 14.74 11.83 3.22
N GLY A 185 15.79 11.91 2.40
CA GLY A 185 15.79 11.41 1.02
C GLY A 185 15.47 9.91 0.94
N ALA A 186 16.08 9.09 1.80
CA ALA A 186 15.84 7.65 1.88
C ALA A 186 14.38 7.33 2.26
N LEU A 187 13.80 8.08 3.21
CA LEU A 187 12.40 7.92 3.63
C LEU A 187 11.42 8.29 2.51
N ALA A 188 11.68 9.38 1.78
CA ALA A 188 10.90 9.75 0.60
C ALA A 188 10.96 8.67 -0.49
N LEU A 189 12.15 8.11 -0.74
CA LEU A 189 12.34 7.00 -1.68
C LEU A 189 11.62 5.72 -1.22
N ALA A 190 11.60 5.41 0.07
CA ALA A 190 10.88 4.27 0.61
C ALA A 190 9.35 4.42 0.41
N ALA A 191 8.82 5.63 0.59
CA ALA A 191 7.43 5.95 0.32
C ALA A 191 7.09 5.76 -1.17
N LEU A 192 7.92 6.28 -2.08
CA LEU A 192 7.75 6.10 -3.53
C LEU A 192 7.91 4.65 -3.98
N GLY A 193 8.91 3.94 -3.45
CA GLY A 193 9.12 2.52 -3.70
C GLY A 193 7.91 1.68 -3.31
N SER A 194 7.23 2.04 -2.23
CA SER A 194 5.98 1.40 -1.81
C SER A 194 4.84 1.58 -2.81
N VAL A 195 4.71 2.76 -3.42
CA VAL A 195 3.74 3.00 -4.51
C VAL A 195 4.07 2.15 -5.74
N GLY A 196 5.36 2.10 -6.12
CA GLY A 196 5.83 1.25 -7.22
C GLY A 196 5.55 -0.23 -6.98
N TRP A 197 5.87 -0.72 -5.78
CA TRP A 197 5.61 -2.08 -5.34
C TRP A 197 4.12 -2.44 -5.39
N MET A 198 3.24 -1.54 -4.94
CA MET A 198 1.78 -1.76 -5.00
C MET A 198 1.26 -1.81 -6.43
N THR A 199 1.86 -1.02 -7.33
CA THR A 199 1.54 -1.04 -8.76
C THR A 199 1.92 -2.38 -9.40
N TRP A 200 3.11 -2.90 -9.07
CA TRP A 200 3.57 -4.21 -9.53
C TRP A 200 2.72 -5.37 -8.97
N ARG A 201 2.38 -5.35 -7.68
CA ARG A 201 1.46 -6.35 -7.11
C ARG A 201 0.09 -6.33 -7.77
N GLY A 202 -0.44 -5.12 -8.02
CA GLY A 202 -1.73 -4.95 -8.68
C GLY A 202 -1.74 -5.53 -10.09
N SER A 203 -0.65 -5.36 -10.85
CA SER A 203 -0.52 -5.91 -12.18
C SER A 203 -0.30 -7.43 -12.19
N ASP A 204 0.47 -8.01 -11.25
CA ASP A 204 0.62 -9.46 -11.13
C ASP A 204 -0.70 -10.14 -10.75
N ALA A 205 -1.44 -9.56 -9.79
CA ALA A 205 -2.75 -10.06 -9.39
C ALA A 205 -3.78 -9.97 -10.53
N ALA A 206 -3.72 -8.91 -11.36
CA ALA A 206 -4.54 -8.80 -12.56
C ALA A 206 -4.16 -9.85 -13.60
N LYS A 207 -2.86 -10.06 -13.84
CA LYS A 207 -2.36 -11.07 -14.78
C LYS A 207 -2.78 -12.48 -14.38
N ARG A 208 -2.64 -12.87 -13.11
CA ARG A 208 -3.11 -14.17 -12.60
C ARG A 208 -4.62 -14.38 -12.77
N ARG A 209 -5.43 -13.31 -12.65
CA ARG A 209 -6.88 -13.39 -12.88
C ARG A 209 -7.23 -13.54 -14.36
N ASP A 210 -6.44 -12.97 -15.25
CA ASP A 210 -6.60 -13.11 -16.69
C ASP A 210 -6.12 -14.49 -17.17
N ASP A 211 -5.00 -15.00 -16.65
CA ASP A 211 -4.48 -16.34 -16.97
C ASP A 211 -5.39 -17.46 -16.44
N GLY A 212 -6.08 -17.22 -15.32
CA GLY A 212 -7.07 -18.16 -14.74
C GLY A 212 -8.48 -18.10 -15.34
N LYS A 213 -8.75 -17.17 -16.28
CA LYS A 213 -10.05 -17.06 -16.96
C LYS A 213 -9.84 -17.28 -18.46
N PRO A 214 -10.51 -18.27 -19.09
CA PRO A 214 -10.44 -18.39 -20.54
C PRO A 214 -10.90 -17.07 -21.16
N SER A 215 -10.05 -16.50 -22.02
CA SER A 215 -10.20 -15.15 -22.55
C SER A 215 -11.59 -14.93 -23.16
N ALA A 216 -12.11 -13.70 -23.12
CA ALA A 216 -13.43 -13.39 -23.66
C ALA A 216 -13.57 -13.73 -25.16
N GLY A 217 -12.44 -13.79 -25.90
CA GLY A 217 -12.37 -14.29 -27.27
C GLY A 217 -12.52 -15.82 -27.36
N VAL A 218 -11.90 -16.57 -26.44
CA VAL A 218 -12.08 -18.02 -26.32
C VAL A 218 -13.50 -18.37 -25.87
N ARG A 219 -14.16 -17.58 -25.01
CA ARG A 219 -15.59 -17.78 -24.69
C ARG A 219 -16.50 -17.61 -25.90
N LYS A 220 -16.22 -16.67 -26.81
CA LYS A 220 -16.99 -16.52 -28.06
C LYS A 220 -16.67 -17.64 -29.05
N ALA A 221 -15.41 -18.05 -29.16
CA ALA A 221 -15.02 -19.17 -30.03
C ALA A 221 -15.57 -20.51 -29.53
N TYR A 222 -15.56 -20.79 -28.22
CA TYR A 222 -16.21 -21.98 -27.66
C TYR A 222 -17.72 -21.96 -27.88
N LYS A 223 -18.37 -20.79 -27.72
CA LYS A 223 -19.81 -20.66 -27.96
C LYS A 223 -20.23 -20.78 -29.43
N VAL A 224 -19.30 -20.54 -30.37
CA VAL A 224 -19.56 -20.62 -31.82
C VAL A 224 -19.11 -21.96 -32.42
N VAL A 225 -18.06 -22.58 -31.86
CA VAL A 225 -17.47 -23.83 -32.38
C VAL A 225 -17.97 -25.09 -31.66
N SER A 226 -18.52 -25.00 -30.44
CA SER A 226 -19.21 -26.13 -29.79
C SER A 226 -20.68 -26.26 -30.19
N ARG A 227 -21.11 -25.66 -31.31
CA ARG A 227 -22.42 -25.93 -31.92
C ARG A 227 -22.40 -27.26 -32.68
N ASN A 228 -21.84 -28.31 -32.07
CA ASN A 228 -22.26 -29.66 -32.41
C ASN A 228 -23.68 -29.78 -31.89
N ARG A 229 -24.63 -29.91 -32.81
CA ARG A 229 -26.06 -30.05 -32.54
C ARG A 229 -26.33 -31.37 -31.80
N THR A 230 -26.03 -31.44 -30.50
CA THR A 230 -26.79 -32.30 -29.60
C THR A 230 -27.99 -31.47 -29.17
N THR A 231 -29.19 -31.95 -29.49
CA THR A 231 -30.41 -31.29 -29.02
C THR A 231 -30.45 -31.31 -27.49
N VAL A 232 -31.11 -30.35 -26.85
CA VAL A 232 -31.27 -30.32 -25.38
C VAL A 232 -31.78 -31.68 -24.87
N GLN A 233 -32.65 -32.35 -25.63
CA GLN A 233 -33.15 -33.69 -25.33
C GLN A 233 -32.07 -34.76 -25.27
N GLU A 234 -31.08 -34.74 -26.17
CA GLU A 234 -29.96 -35.69 -26.13
C GLU A 234 -29.04 -35.45 -24.94
N GLN A 235 -28.83 -34.19 -24.55
CA GLN A 235 -28.07 -33.88 -23.34
C GLN A 235 -28.82 -34.36 -22.09
N GLU A 236 -30.14 -34.19 -22.04
CA GLU A 236 -30.97 -34.69 -20.93
C GLU A 236 -30.93 -36.22 -20.86
N GLN A 237 -30.97 -36.90 -22.00
CA GLN A 237 -30.89 -38.36 -22.06
C GLN A 237 -29.52 -38.87 -21.62
N LYS A 238 -28.44 -38.22 -22.05
CA LYS A 238 -27.08 -38.51 -21.56
C LYS A 238 -26.95 -38.27 -20.05
N LEU A 239 -27.58 -37.22 -19.52
CA LEU A 239 -27.58 -36.95 -18.08
C LEU A 239 -28.34 -38.06 -17.33
N ARG A 240 -29.51 -38.50 -17.82
CA ARG A 240 -30.25 -39.63 -17.24
C ARG A 240 -29.42 -40.92 -17.26
N GLU A 241 -28.69 -41.17 -18.34
CA GLU A 241 -27.80 -42.32 -18.46
C GLU A 241 -26.63 -42.23 -17.48
N ALA A 242 -25.97 -41.07 -17.37
CA ALA A 242 -24.90 -40.85 -16.41
C ALA A 242 -25.36 -41.04 -14.96
N LEU A 243 -26.56 -40.58 -14.61
CA LEU A 243 -27.15 -40.79 -13.28
C LEU A 243 -27.51 -42.26 -12.98
N ARG A 244 -27.74 -43.09 -14.01
CA ARG A 244 -27.96 -44.55 -13.84
C ARG A 244 -26.66 -45.33 -13.73
N THR A 245 -25.66 -44.92 -14.51
CA THR A 245 -24.46 -45.74 -14.74
C THR A 245 -23.32 -45.37 -13.81
N TYR A 246 -23.22 -44.12 -13.35
CA TYR A 246 -22.11 -43.72 -12.50
C TYR A 246 -22.27 -44.23 -11.06
N PRO A 247 -21.22 -44.88 -10.52
CA PRO A 247 -21.25 -45.32 -9.14
C PRO A 247 -21.24 -44.10 -8.21
N ALA A 248 -22.09 -44.16 -7.18
CA ALA A 248 -22.04 -43.19 -6.10
C ALA A 248 -20.67 -43.26 -5.39
N ASP A 249 -20.16 -42.10 -4.96
CA ASP A 249 -18.93 -42.03 -4.18
C ASP A 249 -19.11 -42.66 -2.78
N ARG A 250 -18.02 -42.74 -1.99
CA ARG A 250 -18.05 -43.28 -0.62
C ARG A 250 -19.05 -42.58 0.32
N ARG A 251 -19.60 -41.43 -0.08
CA ARG A 251 -20.58 -40.64 0.67
C ARG A 251 -21.98 -40.70 0.03
N GLY A 252 -22.19 -41.55 -0.97
CA GLY A 252 -23.48 -41.73 -1.63
C GLY A 252 -23.80 -40.71 -2.73
N TYR A 253 -22.82 -39.95 -3.22
CA TYR A 253 -23.06 -38.92 -4.24
C TYR A 253 -22.55 -39.31 -5.63
N ILE A 254 -23.39 -39.08 -6.63
CA ILE A 254 -23.02 -39.08 -8.05
C ILE A 254 -22.56 -37.66 -8.41
N LYS A 255 -21.31 -37.54 -8.88
CA LYS A 255 -20.70 -36.27 -9.28
C LYS A 255 -20.72 -36.12 -10.78
N VAL A 256 -21.37 -35.07 -11.26
CA VAL A 256 -21.50 -34.78 -12.69
C VAL A 256 -20.89 -33.40 -12.99
N PRO A 257 -19.88 -33.31 -13.87
CA PRO A 257 -19.35 -32.04 -14.33
C PRO A 257 -20.39 -31.31 -15.21
N PRO A 258 -20.78 -30.06 -14.90
CA PRO A 258 -21.73 -29.29 -15.71
C PRO A 258 -21.18 -28.98 -17.11
N GLU A 259 -19.86 -29.00 -17.29
CA GLU A 259 -19.19 -28.73 -18.57
C GLU A 259 -19.56 -29.73 -19.67
N HIS A 260 -20.02 -30.94 -19.31
CA HIS A 260 -20.49 -31.94 -20.26
C HIS A 260 -21.94 -31.72 -20.72
N TYR A 261 -22.67 -30.82 -20.06
CA TYR A 261 -24.09 -30.54 -20.31
C TYR A 261 -24.33 -29.02 -20.39
N PRO A 262 -23.70 -28.33 -21.35
CA PRO A 262 -23.66 -26.87 -21.38
C PRO A 262 -25.04 -26.22 -21.58
N ASP A 263 -26.02 -26.95 -22.12
CA ASP A 263 -27.36 -26.44 -22.38
C ASP A 263 -28.38 -26.83 -21.29
N ILE A 264 -27.94 -27.54 -20.23
CA ILE A 264 -28.79 -27.92 -19.08
C ILE A 264 -28.49 -26.98 -17.90
N SER A 265 -29.52 -26.33 -17.37
CA SER A 265 -29.40 -25.55 -16.15
C SER A 265 -29.34 -26.45 -14.91
N GLN A 266 -28.74 -25.99 -13.81
CA GLN A 266 -28.69 -26.75 -12.55
C GLN A 266 -30.09 -27.11 -12.04
N GLN A 267 -31.08 -26.21 -12.21
CA GLN A 267 -32.48 -26.49 -11.88
C GLN A 267 -33.07 -27.61 -12.74
N ARG A 268 -32.77 -27.63 -14.05
CA ARG A 268 -33.24 -28.68 -14.96
C ARG A 268 -32.57 -30.03 -14.63
N ALA A 269 -31.28 -30.01 -14.32
CA ALA A 269 -30.55 -31.20 -13.85
C ALA A 269 -31.10 -31.72 -12.50
N ALA A 270 -31.46 -30.82 -11.58
CA ALA A 270 -32.10 -31.17 -10.31
C ALA A 270 -33.47 -31.83 -10.53
N ARG A 271 -34.28 -31.32 -11.46
CA ARG A 271 -35.56 -31.93 -11.85
C ARG A 271 -35.38 -33.33 -12.44
N ILE A 272 -34.40 -33.51 -13.32
CA ILE A 272 -34.10 -34.81 -13.93
C ILE A 272 -33.60 -35.80 -12.86
N ALA A 273 -32.79 -35.35 -11.89
CA ALA A 273 -32.39 -36.19 -10.78
C ALA A 273 -33.58 -36.59 -9.90
N TRP A 274 -34.51 -35.66 -9.65
CA TRP A 274 -35.74 -35.94 -8.89
C TRP A 274 -36.66 -36.95 -9.60
N GLU A 275 -36.84 -36.83 -10.93
CA GLU A 275 -37.53 -37.84 -11.76
C GLU A 275 -36.89 -39.24 -11.63
N MET A 276 -35.62 -39.30 -11.25
CA MET A 276 -34.83 -40.52 -11.08
C MET A 276 -34.72 -40.97 -9.62
N GLY A 277 -35.42 -40.32 -8.69
CA GLY A 277 -35.41 -40.65 -7.26
C GLY A 277 -34.21 -40.09 -6.48
N LEU A 278 -33.44 -39.17 -7.07
CA LEU A 278 -32.27 -38.55 -6.47
C LEU A 278 -32.55 -37.07 -6.14
N ARG A 279 -31.88 -36.53 -5.13
CA ARG A 279 -31.91 -35.11 -4.78
C ARG A 279 -30.62 -34.43 -5.23
N ALA A 280 -30.74 -33.17 -5.65
CA ALA A 280 -29.59 -32.37 -6.06
C ALA A 280 -29.12 -31.46 -4.92
N GLU A 281 -27.82 -31.48 -4.63
CA GLU A 281 -27.22 -30.63 -3.60
C GLU A 281 -27.07 -29.18 -4.10
N ALA A 282 -27.59 -28.21 -3.33
CA ALA A 282 -27.52 -26.78 -3.65
C ALA A 282 -26.09 -26.22 -3.48
N VAL A 283 -25.37 -26.72 -2.49
CA VAL A 283 -23.96 -26.36 -2.22
C VAL A 283 -23.03 -27.31 -2.98
N GLY A 284 -23.08 -27.24 -4.31
CA GLY A 284 -22.14 -27.94 -5.17
C GLY A 284 -20.72 -27.39 -4.98
N ASN A 285 -19.76 -28.26 -4.64
CA ASN A 285 -18.35 -27.90 -4.55
C ASN A 285 -17.91 -27.29 -5.91
N ARG A 286 -17.28 -26.10 -5.89
CA ARG A 286 -16.95 -25.26 -7.06
C ARG A 286 -16.50 -26.09 -8.27
N GLY A 287 -17.44 -26.41 -9.18
CA GLY A 287 -17.16 -27.11 -10.45
C GLY A 287 -17.88 -28.45 -10.70
N SER A 288 -18.75 -28.97 -9.82
CA SER A 288 -19.52 -30.21 -10.10
C SER A 288 -20.93 -30.20 -9.48
N TRP A 289 -21.91 -30.78 -10.18
CA TRP A 289 -23.23 -31.10 -9.63
C TRP A 289 -23.18 -32.41 -8.84
N ARG A 290 -23.87 -32.46 -7.70
CA ARG A 290 -23.90 -33.63 -6.81
C ARG A 290 -25.32 -34.10 -6.62
N PHE A 291 -25.56 -35.37 -6.88
CA PHE A 291 -26.87 -36.02 -6.75
C PHE A 291 -26.77 -37.20 -5.80
N GLY A 292 -27.74 -37.37 -4.91
CA GLY A 292 -27.78 -38.49 -3.95
C GLY A 292 -29.17 -38.67 -3.37
N GLU A 293 -29.44 -39.82 -2.76
CA GLU A 293 -30.75 -40.12 -2.14
C GLU A 293 -31.04 -39.21 -0.94
N THR A 294 -29.98 -38.82 -0.23
CA THR A 294 -30.00 -37.84 0.86
C THR A 294 -28.98 -36.75 0.57
N VAL A 295 -29.41 -35.49 0.62
CA VAL A 295 -28.55 -34.31 0.39
C VAL A 295 -28.64 -33.36 1.58
N VAL A 296 -27.57 -32.61 1.83
CA VAL A 296 -27.47 -31.67 2.96
C VAL A 296 -28.37 -30.44 2.76
N GLU A 297 -28.46 -29.95 1.52
CA GLU A 297 -29.30 -28.81 1.14
C GLU A 297 -29.81 -29.06 -0.27
N GLU A 298 -31.14 -29.05 -0.46
CA GLU A 298 -31.78 -29.43 -1.72
C GLU A 298 -32.01 -28.21 -2.61
N VAL A 299 -31.72 -28.34 -3.91
CA VAL A 299 -32.09 -27.31 -4.91
C VAL A 299 -33.60 -27.36 -5.16
N PRO A 300 -34.31 -26.21 -5.13
CA PRO A 300 -35.71 -26.15 -5.54
C PRO A 300 -35.89 -26.64 -6.98
N HIS A 301 -36.80 -27.58 -7.20
CA HIS A 301 -37.01 -28.25 -8.49
C HIS A 301 -38.35 -27.93 -9.18
N GLU A 302 -39.18 -27.07 -8.58
CA GLU A 302 -40.43 -26.51 -9.15
C GLU A 302 -40.19 -25.66 -10.42
#